data_AF-A0A7Y3RB38-F1
#
_entry.id   AF-A0A7Y3RB38-F1
#
_cell.length_a   1.000
_cell.length_b   1.000
_cell.length_c   1.000
_cell.angle_alpha   90.00
_cell.angle_beta   90.00
_cell.angle_gamma   90.00
#
_symmetry.space_group_name_H-M   'P 1'
#
loop_
_entity.id
_entity.type
_entity.pdbx_description
1 polymer ?
#
loop_
_entity_poly.entity_id
_entity_poly.type
_entity_poly.pdbx_seq_one_letter_code
_entity_poly.pdbx_strand_id
1 'polypeptide(L)'
;EFAQATATDECGSAFELTFADVTTNGNCAGSYSVTRTWTATDACGNSSTASQTINVQDVTAPVIAALPATSTISCPATPEFAQATATDECGSAFELTFADVTTNGNCAGSYSVTRTWTATDACGNSSTASQTINVQDVTAPVIAALPATSTISCPAAPEFAQATATDECGSAFELT
;
A
#
# COMPACT_ATOMS: atom_id res chain seq x y z
N GLU A 1 -25.65 -16.76 14.89
CA GLU A 1 -27.06 -16.92 15.28
C GLU A 1 -27.14 -16.70 16.79
N PHE A 2 -28.09 -15.91 17.29
CA PHE A 2 -28.27 -15.75 18.73
C PHE A 2 -28.81 -17.05 19.32
N ALA A 3 -28.36 -17.42 20.51
CA ALA A 3 -28.98 -18.52 21.23
C ALA A 3 -30.47 -18.22 21.47
N GLN A 4 -31.30 -19.24 21.39
CA GLN A 4 -32.72 -19.10 21.70
C GLN A 4 -32.85 -18.96 23.22
N ALA A 5 -33.42 -17.84 23.67
CA ALA A 5 -33.68 -17.64 25.09
C ALA A 5 -34.86 -18.51 25.54
N THR A 6 -34.75 -19.06 26.74
CA THR A 6 -35.82 -19.79 27.42
C THR A 6 -36.15 -19.11 28.74
N ALA A 7 -37.40 -19.22 29.15
CA ALA A 7 -37.87 -18.79 30.46
C ALA A 7 -38.71 -19.90 31.08
N THR A 8 -38.73 -19.97 32.40
CA THR A 8 -39.49 -20.95 33.18
C THR A 8 -40.17 -20.23 34.33
N ASP A 9 -41.42 -20.60 34.60
CA ASP A 9 -42.16 -20.18 35.80
C ASP A 9 -42.45 -21.42 36.66
N GLU A 10 -42.02 -21.37 37.92
CA GLU A 10 -42.15 -22.45 38.89
C GLU A 10 -43.61 -22.73 39.27
N CYS A 11 -44.48 -21.74 39.09
CA CYS A 11 -45.94 -21.86 39.25
C CYS A 11 -46.65 -22.47 38.03
N GLY A 12 -45.93 -22.68 36.91
CA GLY A 12 -46.48 -23.23 35.67
C GLY A 12 -47.41 -22.28 34.90
N SER A 13 -47.40 -20.98 35.21
CA SER A 13 -48.17 -19.99 34.46
C SER A 13 -47.73 -19.94 33.00
N ALA A 14 -48.67 -19.62 32.11
CA ALA A 14 -48.29 -19.12 30.79
C ALA A 14 -47.55 -17.77 30.95
N PHE A 15 -46.55 -17.56 30.10
CA PHE A 15 -45.77 -16.33 30.06
C PHE A 15 -45.57 -15.86 28.61
N GLU A 16 -45.32 -14.58 28.46
CA GLU A 16 -44.89 -13.95 27.22
C GLU A 16 -43.39 -13.68 27.28
N LEU A 17 -42.66 -14.01 26.21
CA LEU A 17 -41.24 -13.70 26.07
C LEU A 17 -41.04 -12.73 24.90
N THR A 18 -40.60 -11.52 25.21
CA THR A 18 -40.27 -10.49 24.22
C THR A 18 -38.78 -10.20 24.22
N PHE A 19 -38.29 -9.56 23.17
CA PHE A 19 -36.91 -9.07 23.12
C PHE A 19 -36.83 -7.70 22.46
N ALA A 20 -35.79 -6.94 22.81
CA ALA A 20 -35.41 -5.70 22.17
C ALA A 20 -33.90 -5.69 21.90
N ASP A 21 -33.52 -5.22 20.71
CA ASP A 21 -32.12 -5.09 20.29
C ASP A 21 -31.68 -3.64 20.30
N VAL A 22 -30.46 -3.42 20.79
CA VAL A 22 -29.77 -2.14 20.70
C VAL A 22 -28.43 -2.37 20.01
N THR A 23 -28.22 -1.71 18.87
CA THR A 23 -26.93 -1.70 18.17
C THR A 23 -26.16 -0.44 18.56
N THR A 24 -24.91 -0.62 18.97
CA THR A 24 -23.98 0.48 19.28
C THR A 24 -22.81 0.44 18.32
N ASN A 25 -22.55 1.54 17.61
CA ASN A 25 -21.38 1.63 16.73
C ASN A 25 -20.09 1.53 17.57
N GLY A 26 -19.11 0.83 17.04
CA GLY A 26 -17.77 0.73 17.62
C GLY A 26 -16.91 1.94 17.29
N ASN A 27 -15.62 1.82 17.60
CA ASN A 27 -14.64 2.91 17.42
C ASN A 27 -14.29 3.18 15.95
N CYS A 28 -14.64 2.28 15.04
CA CYS A 28 -14.31 2.35 13.62
C CYS A 28 -15.41 1.69 12.77
N ALA A 29 -15.43 2.01 11.48
CA ALA A 29 -16.35 1.41 10.52
C ALA A 29 -16.15 -0.12 10.48
N GLY A 30 -17.23 -0.89 10.40
CA GLY A 30 -17.17 -2.36 10.45
C GLY A 30 -17.19 -2.95 11.88
N SER A 31 -16.90 -2.15 12.91
CA SER A 31 -16.99 -2.58 14.31
C SER A 31 -18.26 -2.06 14.99
N TYR A 32 -18.96 -2.91 15.74
CA TYR A 32 -20.17 -2.56 16.49
C TYR A 32 -20.50 -3.62 17.56
N SER A 33 -21.43 -3.33 18.45
CA SER A 33 -22.00 -4.33 19.36
C SER A 33 -23.52 -4.38 19.23
N VAL A 34 -24.09 -5.55 19.51
CA VAL A 34 -25.54 -5.76 19.59
C VAL A 34 -25.85 -6.32 20.96
N THR A 35 -26.63 -5.57 21.74
CA THR A 35 -27.19 -6.04 23.01
C THR A 35 -28.65 -6.40 22.81
N ARG A 36 -28.98 -7.66 23.04
CA ARG A 36 -30.37 -8.13 23.09
C ARG A 36 -30.80 -8.27 24.54
N THR A 37 -31.93 -7.66 24.89
CA THR A 37 -32.57 -7.81 26.21
C THR A 37 -33.88 -8.56 26.04
N TRP A 38 -34.02 -9.68 26.74
CA TRP A 38 -35.26 -10.45 26.82
C TRP A 38 -36.06 -10.03 28.05
N THR A 39 -37.38 -9.97 27.90
CA THR A 39 -38.32 -9.74 29.00
C THR A 39 -39.33 -10.87 29.02
N ALA A 40 -39.37 -11.63 30.11
CA ALA A 40 -40.40 -12.63 30.36
C ALA A 40 -41.46 -12.02 31.29
N THR A 41 -42.74 -12.06 30.91
CA THR A 41 -43.86 -11.56 31.73
C THR A 41 -44.90 -12.66 31.91
N ASP A 42 -45.24 -13.01 33.15
CA ASP A 42 -46.28 -14.01 33.43
C ASP A 42 -47.71 -13.43 33.32
N ALA A 43 -48.72 -14.30 33.36
CA ALA A 43 -50.13 -13.90 33.29
C ALA A 43 -50.60 -13.01 34.46
N CYS A 44 -49.85 -12.96 35.56
CA CYS A 44 -50.11 -12.11 36.72
C CYS A 44 -49.44 -10.73 36.61
N GLY A 45 -48.63 -10.51 35.58
CA GLY A 45 -47.89 -9.28 35.33
C GLY A 45 -46.53 -9.20 36.02
N ASN A 46 -46.01 -10.30 36.58
CA ASN A 46 -44.63 -10.33 37.08
C ASN A 46 -43.66 -10.43 35.91
N SER A 47 -42.55 -9.69 35.97
CA SER A 47 -41.57 -9.66 34.87
C SER A 47 -40.13 -9.89 35.34
N SER A 48 -39.33 -10.53 34.50
CA SER A 48 -37.86 -10.61 34.64
C SER A 48 -37.16 -10.32 33.32
N THR A 49 -35.90 -9.87 33.40
CA THR A 49 -35.10 -9.53 32.22
C THR A 49 -33.73 -10.17 32.26
N ALA A 50 -33.22 -10.55 31.09
CA ALA A 50 -31.85 -10.98 30.89
C ALA A 50 -31.29 -10.34 29.61
N SER A 51 -29.98 -10.14 29.52
CA SER A 51 -29.36 -9.55 28.33
C SER A 51 -28.09 -10.27 27.90
N GLN A 52 -27.83 -10.27 26.59
CA GLN A 52 -26.59 -10.75 25.98
C GLN A 52 -26.05 -9.68 25.05
N THR A 53 -24.74 -9.43 25.10
CA THR A 53 -24.05 -8.55 24.16
C THR A 53 -23.13 -9.37 23.27
N ILE A 54 -23.22 -9.15 21.95
CA ILE A 54 -22.28 -9.66 20.96
C ILE A 54 -21.48 -8.48 20.42
N ASN A 55 -20.14 -8.60 20.43
CA ASN A 55 -19.24 -7.60 19.86
C ASN A 55 -18.77 -8.10 18.48
N VAL A 56 -18.82 -7.21 17.50
CA VAL A 56 -18.27 -7.35 16.16
C VAL A 56 -17.09 -6.39 16.06
N GLN A 57 -15.94 -6.93 15.72
CA GLN A 57 -14.70 -6.18 15.53
C GLN A 57 -14.16 -6.47 14.15
N ASP A 58 -13.70 -5.43 13.48
CA ASP A 58 -12.92 -5.57 12.26
C ASP A 58 -11.44 -5.71 12.61
N VAL A 59 -10.88 -6.86 12.26
CA VAL A 59 -9.49 -7.25 12.48
C VAL A 59 -8.81 -7.65 11.17
N THR A 60 -9.47 -7.42 10.04
CA THR A 60 -9.02 -7.88 8.74
C THR A 60 -8.43 -6.69 8.00
N ALA A 61 -7.17 -6.78 7.58
CA ALA A 61 -6.55 -5.72 6.80
C ALA A 61 -7.14 -5.64 5.38
N PRO A 62 -7.14 -4.44 4.76
CA PRO A 62 -7.41 -4.31 3.33
C PRO A 62 -6.43 -5.16 2.50
N VAL A 63 -6.88 -5.62 1.34
CA VAL A 63 -6.06 -6.39 0.40
C VAL A 63 -5.65 -5.48 -0.76
N ILE A 64 -4.35 -5.25 -0.91
CA ILE A 64 -3.79 -4.54 -2.08
C ILE A 64 -3.77 -5.49 -3.28
N ALA A 65 -4.26 -5.02 -4.43
CA ALA A 65 -4.27 -5.78 -5.67
C ALA A 65 -2.84 -6.09 -6.14
N ALA A 66 -2.70 -7.15 -6.95
CA ALA A 66 -1.39 -7.53 -7.50
C ALA A 66 -0.77 -6.37 -8.27
N LEU A 67 0.48 -6.05 -7.91
CA LEU A 67 1.27 -5.01 -8.56
C LEU A 67 2.03 -5.58 -9.76
N PRO A 68 2.47 -4.72 -10.71
CA PRO A 68 3.34 -5.17 -11.79
C PRO A 68 4.62 -5.81 -11.24
N ALA A 69 5.11 -6.82 -11.95
CA ALA A 69 6.40 -7.43 -11.65
C ALA A 69 7.54 -6.42 -11.82
N THR A 70 8.70 -6.74 -11.24
CA THR A 70 9.93 -5.94 -11.40
C THR A 70 10.24 -5.72 -12.88
N SER A 71 10.53 -4.48 -13.24
CA SER A 71 10.91 -4.09 -14.60
C SER A 71 12.26 -3.41 -14.63
N THR A 72 12.84 -3.31 -15.83
CA THR A 72 14.10 -2.60 -16.07
C THR A 72 13.89 -1.59 -17.18
N ILE A 73 14.32 -0.35 -16.96
CA ILE A 73 14.35 0.73 -17.94
C ILE A 73 15.78 1.20 -18.15
N SER A 74 16.03 1.85 -19.28
CA SER A 74 17.34 2.46 -19.55
C SER A 74 17.26 3.96 -19.34
N CYS A 75 18.27 4.54 -18.72
CA CYS A 75 18.40 5.99 -18.67
C CYS A 75 18.43 6.57 -20.10
N PRO A 76 17.89 7.79 -20.34
CA PRO A 76 17.43 8.78 -19.36
C PRO A 76 15.98 8.61 -18.89
N ALA A 77 15.32 7.48 -19.19
CA ALA A 77 13.97 7.24 -18.67
C ALA A 77 13.97 7.16 -17.13
N THR A 78 12.92 7.71 -16.53
CA THR A 78 12.70 7.69 -15.07
C THR A 78 11.65 6.67 -14.67
N PRO A 79 11.73 6.07 -13.46
CA PRO A 79 10.73 5.13 -12.98
C PRO A 79 9.32 5.72 -12.91
N GLU A 80 8.35 5.03 -13.51
CA GLU A 80 6.92 5.33 -13.41
C GLU A 80 6.18 4.15 -12.78
N PHE A 81 5.54 4.38 -11.64
CA PHE A 81 4.83 3.35 -10.89
C PHE A 81 3.34 3.34 -11.23
N ALA A 82 2.76 2.14 -11.35
CA ALA A 82 1.32 1.99 -11.47
C ALA A 82 0.64 2.40 -10.15
N GLN A 83 -0.53 3.02 -10.21
CA GLN A 83 -1.28 3.29 -8.99
C GLN A 83 -1.86 1.99 -8.42
N ALA A 84 -1.52 1.69 -7.17
CA ALA A 84 -2.09 0.56 -6.47
C ALA A 84 -3.58 0.79 -6.16
N THR A 85 -4.33 -0.30 -6.08
CA THR A 85 -5.71 -0.33 -5.59
C THR A 85 -5.81 -1.33 -4.46
N ALA A 86 -6.79 -1.15 -3.57
CA ALA A 86 -7.07 -2.08 -2.49
C ALA A 86 -8.57 -2.29 -2.31
N THR A 87 -8.94 -3.37 -1.65
CA THR A 87 -10.32 -3.69 -1.26
C THR A 87 -10.36 -4.14 0.18
N ASP A 88 -11.42 -3.78 0.88
CA ASP A 88 -11.66 -4.20 2.26
C ASP A 88 -12.92 -5.10 2.31
N GLU A 89 -12.79 -6.29 2.90
CA GLU A 89 -13.90 -7.26 2.94
C GLU A 89 -15.01 -6.83 3.91
N CYS A 90 -14.65 -6.08 4.96
CA CYS A 90 -15.59 -5.52 5.92
C CYS A 90 -16.28 -4.24 5.39
N GLY A 91 -15.92 -3.80 4.18
CA GLY A 91 -16.49 -2.64 3.51
C GLY A 91 -16.11 -1.31 4.18
N SER A 92 -15.07 -1.34 5.03
CA SER A 92 -14.59 -0.14 5.71
C SER A 92 -13.84 0.76 4.72
N ALA A 93 -13.90 2.07 4.95
CA ALA A 93 -13.05 3.00 4.21
C ALA A 93 -11.59 2.79 4.62
N PHE A 94 -10.68 2.92 3.67
CA PHE A 94 -9.25 2.78 3.88
C PHE A 94 -8.47 3.93 3.26
N GLU A 95 -7.29 4.20 3.81
CA GLU A 95 -6.29 5.10 3.27
C GLU A 95 -5.19 4.31 2.55
N LEU A 96 -4.73 4.80 1.40
CA LEU A 96 -3.63 4.21 0.64
C LEU A 96 -2.49 5.23 0.54
N THR A 97 -1.33 4.87 1.09
CA THR A 97 -0.11 5.70 1.08
C THR A 97 1.02 4.96 0.36
N PHE A 98 2.11 5.68 0.03
CA PHE A 98 3.31 5.06 -0.52
C PHE A 98 4.60 5.73 -0.03
N ALA A 99 5.70 4.98 -0.08
CA ALA A 99 7.05 5.48 0.16
C ALA A 99 8.03 4.87 -0.85
N ASP A 100 8.98 5.69 -1.32
CA ASP A 100 9.99 5.31 -2.29
C ASP A 100 11.37 5.16 -1.64
N VAL A 101 12.09 4.12 -2.05
CA VAL A 101 13.49 3.89 -1.66
C VAL A 101 14.32 3.73 -2.93
N THR A 102 15.31 4.61 -3.10
CA THR A 102 16.30 4.52 -4.17
C THR A 102 17.56 3.82 -3.67
N THR A 103 18.01 2.80 -4.40
CA THR A 103 19.27 2.08 -4.14
C THR A 103 20.20 2.31 -5.32
N ASN A 104 21.36 2.94 -5.07
CA ASN A 104 22.35 3.17 -6.12
C ASN A 104 22.97 1.84 -6.59
N GLY A 105 23.21 1.73 -7.89
CA GLY A 105 23.92 0.63 -8.52
C GLY A 105 25.44 0.82 -8.50
N ASN A 106 26.12 0.04 -9.33
CA ASN A 106 27.59 -0.01 -9.37
C ASN A 106 28.22 1.17 -10.13
N CYS A 107 27.43 1.89 -10.93
CA CYS A 107 27.88 3.02 -11.73
C CYS A 107 26.84 4.13 -11.71
N ALA A 108 27.28 5.35 -12.04
CA ALA A 108 26.35 6.42 -12.36
C ALA A 108 25.41 5.98 -13.50
N GLY A 109 24.16 6.44 -13.45
CA GLY A 109 23.13 5.99 -14.39
C GLY A 109 22.50 4.63 -14.07
N SER A 110 23.04 3.85 -13.11
CA SER A 110 22.43 2.61 -12.64
C SER A 110 21.94 2.72 -11.20
N TYR A 111 20.67 2.39 -10.97
CA TYR A 111 20.02 2.37 -9.66
C TYR A 111 18.72 1.57 -9.71
N SER A 112 18.10 1.29 -8.56
CA SER A 112 16.73 0.79 -8.51
C SER A 112 15.87 1.69 -7.62
N VAL A 113 14.58 1.78 -7.93
CA VAL A 113 13.59 2.43 -7.09
C VAL A 113 12.53 1.41 -6.72
N THR A 114 12.32 1.24 -5.42
CA THR A 114 11.24 0.40 -4.89
C THR A 114 10.21 1.32 -4.26
N ARG A 115 8.98 1.28 -4.77
CA ARG A 115 7.81 1.90 -4.15
C ARG A 115 7.06 0.87 -3.34
N THR A 116 6.81 1.17 -2.08
CA THR A 116 5.99 0.36 -1.18
C THR A 116 4.70 1.09 -0.89
N TRP A 117 3.57 0.45 -1.20
CA TRP A 117 2.24 0.93 -0.83
C TRP A 117 1.82 0.36 0.51
N THR A 118 1.07 1.14 1.27
CA THR A 118 0.45 0.73 2.54
C THR A 118 -1.03 1.10 2.51
N ALA A 119 -1.89 0.10 2.66
CA ALA A 119 -3.32 0.28 2.83
C ALA A 119 -3.66 0.12 4.31
N THR A 120 -4.36 1.09 4.90
CA THR A 120 -4.78 1.06 6.31
C THR A 120 -6.27 1.37 6.41
N ASP A 121 -7.05 0.49 7.03
CA ASP A 121 -8.48 0.72 7.22
C ASP A 121 -8.77 1.69 8.39
N ALA A 122 -10.06 2.00 8.59
CA ALA A 122 -10.52 2.85 9.68
C ALA A 122 -10.31 2.25 11.08
N CYS A 123 -10.09 0.93 11.19
CA CYS A 123 -9.81 0.22 12.44
C CYS A 123 -8.30 0.09 12.74
N GLY A 124 -7.46 0.54 11.82
CA GLY A 124 -6.00 0.49 11.92
C GLY A 124 -5.37 -0.83 11.44
N ASN A 125 -6.13 -1.72 10.81
CA ASN A 125 -5.55 -2.91 10.18
C ASN A 125 -4.86 -2.50 8.87
N SER A 126 -3.67 -3.03 8.64
CA SER A 126 -2.83 -2.60 7.52
C SER A 126 -2.21 -3.73 6.72
N SER A 127 -2.04 -3.51 5.42
CA SER A 127 -1.26 -4.38 4.52
C SER A 127 -0.31 -3.58 3.64
N THR A 128 0.71 -4.25 3.10
CA THR A 128 1.73 -3.62 2.26
C THR A 128 2.06 -4.46 1.03
N ALA A 129 2.38 -3.80 -0.07
CA ALA A 129 2.90 -4.44 -1.29
C ALA A 129 3.90 -3.50 -1.98
N SER A 130 4.84 -4.04 -2.76
CA SER A 130 5.90 -3.24 -3.38
C SER A 130 6.09 -3.56 -4.86
N GLN A 131 6.56 -2.57 -5.61
CA GLN A 131 7.01 -2.66 -7.01
C GLN A 131 8.43 -2.10 -7.09
N THR A 132 9.29 -2.77 -7.83
CA THR A 132 10.67 -2.33 -8.08
C THR A 132 10.86 -2.04 -9.57
N ILE A 133 11.52 -0.91 -9.88
CA ILE A 133 11.96 -0.57 -11.23
C ILE A 133 13.47 -0.36 -11.19
N ASN A 134 14.20 -1.15 -11.97
CA ASN A 134 15.64 -1.00 -12.15
C ASN A 134 15.93 -0.02 -13.29
N VAL A 135 16.96 0.78 -13.12
CA VAL A 135 17.51 1.70 -14.12
C VAL A 135 18.94 1.27 -14.42
N GLN A 136 19.24 1.16 -15.70
CA GLN A 136 20.56 0.80 -16.19
C GLN A 136 21.04 1.81 -17.24
N ASP A 137 22.36 1.96 -17.31
CA ASP A 137 23.03 2.64 -18.40
C ASP A 137 23.51 1.60 -19.42
N VAL A 138 23.05 1.73 -20.65
CA VAL A 138 23.44 0.88 -21.80
C VAL A 138 23.90 1.72 -22.98
N THR A 139 23.97 3.05 -22.82
CA THR A 139 24.31 3.98 -23.88
C THR A 139 25.80 4.28 -23.79
N ALA A 140 26.51 4.17 -24.90
CA ALA A 140 27.93 4.52 -24.91
C ALA A 140 28.12 6.05 -24.90
N PRO A 141 29.20 6.56 -24.27
CA PRO A 141 29.51 7.98 -24.32
C PRO A 141 29.84 8.41 -25.75
N VAL A 142 29.52 9.67 -26.07
CA VAL A 142 29.78 10.26 -27.38
C VAL A 142 30.95 11.23 -27.27
N ILE A 143 32.00 11.02 -28.07
CA ILE A 143 33.10 11.97 -28.20
C ILE A 143 32.66 13.13 -29.10
N ALA A 144 32.92 14.36 -28.66
CA ALA A 144 32.63 15.56 -29.44
C ALA A 144 33.45 15.60 -30.74
N ALA A 145 32.92 16.28 -31.76
CA ALA A 145 33.61 16.43 -33.03
C ALA A 145 35.01 17.05 -32.84
N LEU A 146 36.04 16.33 -33.29
CA LEU A 146 37.42 16.81 -33.27
C LEU A 146 37.69 17.77 -34.43
N PRO A 147 38.69 18.67 -34.32
CA PRO A 147 39.10 19.53 -35.42
C PRO A 147 39.48 18.74 -36.67
N ALA A 148 39.22 19.32 -37.84
CA ALA A 148 39.67 18.77 -39.11
C ALA A 148 41.22 18.74 -39.19
N THR A 149 41.74 17.93 -40.10
CA THR A 149 43.18 17.84 -40.35
C THR A 149 43.75 19.20 -40.73
N SER A 150 44.91 19.52 -40.17
CA SER A 150 45.65 20.75 -40.49
C SER A 150 47.09 20.41 -40.90
N THR A 151 47.73 21.31 -41.64
CA THR A 151 49.13 21.19 -42.05
C THR A 151 49.92 22.36 -41.49
N ILE A 152 51.05 22.07 -40.85
CA ILE A 152 51.98 23.07 -40.31
C ILE A 152 53.30 23.05 -41.08
N SER A 153 54.05 24.15 -41.03
CA SER A 153 55.38 24.25 -41.63
C SER A 153 56.47 24.30 -40.55
N CYS A 154 57.61 23.67 -40.82
CA CYS A 154 58.78 23.76 -39.96
C CYS A 154 59.22 25.24 -39.82
N PRO A 155 59.50 25.76 -38.60
CA PRO A 155 59.73 25.06 -37.34
C PRO A 155 58.54 25.03 -36.36
N ALA A 156 57.30 25.21 -36.81
CA ALA A 156 56.13 25.16 -35.93
C ALA A 156 55.96 23.78 -35.26
N ALA A 157 55.57 23.78 -33.99
CA ALA A 157 55.27 22.56 -33.25
C ALA A 157 53.80 22.15 -33.43
N PRO A 158 53.48 20.85 -33.50
CA PRO A 158 52.09 20.38 -33.48
C PRO A 158 51.40 20.71 -32.15
N GLU A 159 50.15 21.17 -32.23
CA GLU A 159 49.26 21.33 -31.09
C GLU A 159 48.00 20.48 -31.31
N PHE A 160 47.58 19.75 -30.29
CA PHE A 160 46.39 18.92 -30.33
C PHE A 160 45.26 19.57 -29.54
N ALA A 161 44.06 19.57 -30.10
CA ALA A 161 42.89 19.98 -29.35
C ALA A 161 42.55 18.95 -28.27
N GLN A 162 42.04 19.44 -27.14
CA GLN A 162 41.50 18.58 -26.09
C GLN A 162 40.18 17.94 -26.56
N ALA A 163 40.08 16.63 -26.47
CA ALA A 163 38.82 15.93 -26.69
C ALA A 163 37.89 16.11 -25.49
N THR A 164 36.59 16.15 -25.75
CA THR A 164 35.53 16.08 -24.73
C THR A 164 34.57 14.95 -25.10
N ALA A 165 33.91 14.38 -24.11
CA ALA A 165 32.83 13.43 -24.32
C ALA A 165 31.62 13.80 -23.46
N THR A 166 30.48 13.25 -23.80
CA THR A 166 29.24 13.39 -23.04
C THR A 166 28.55 12.05 -22.92
N ASP A 167 27.90 11.85 -21.79
CA ASP A 167 27.08 10.68 -21.51
C ASP A 167 25.73 11.13 -20.93
N GLU A 168 24.63 10.64 -21.50
CA GLU A 168 23.28 11.06 -21.11
C GLU A 168 22.88 10.55 -19.72
N CYS A 169 23.61 9.57 -19.20
CA CYS A 169 23.39 8.93 -17.90
C CYS A 169 24.33 9.41 -16.81
N GLY A 170 25.19 10.38 -17.13
CA GLY A 170 26.10 11.02 -16.19
C GLY A 170 27.27 10.12 -15.79
N SER A 171 27.56 9.08 -16.58
CA SER A 171 28.72 8.22 -16.37
C SER A 171 30.02 9.04 -16.43
N ALA A 172 30.89 8.86 -15.43
CA ALA A 172 32.23 9.40 -15.47
C ALA A 172 33.06 8.62 -16.49
N PHE A 173 33.83 9.33 -17.32
CA PHE A 173 34.69 8.73 -18.33
C PHE A 173 36.11 9.30 -18.23
N GLU A 174 37.08 8.47 -18.62
CA GLU A 174 38.47 8.88 -18.81
C GLU A 174 38.77 8.86 -20.31
N LEU A 175 39.31 9.98 -20.83
CA LEU A 175 39.78 10.08 -22.21
C LEU A 175 41.29 9.83 -22.20
N THR A 176 41.70 8.68 -22.74
CA THR A 176 43.11 8.26 -22.82
C THR A 176 43.58 8.14 -24.26
#